data_AF-A0A800F744-F1
#
_entry.id   AF-A0A800F744-F1
#
_cell.length_a   1.000
_cell.length_b   1.000
_cell.length_c   1.000
_cell.angle_alpha   90.00
_cell.angle_beta   90.00
_cell.angle_gamma   90.00
#
_symmetry.space_group_name_H-M   'P 1'
#
loop_
_entity.id
_entity.type
_entity.pdbx_description
1 polymer ?
#
loop_
_entity_poly.entity_id
_entity_poly.type
_entity_poly.pdbx_seq_one_letter_code
_entity_poly.pdbx_strand_id
1 'polypeptide(L)' 'MDLRVTRTFQVGRGTLSAFLDIFNFYNRENLRSYAYGIDLASGRPIQFAGETLLPILPSFGLTWEF' A
#
# COMPACT_ATOMS: atom_id res chain seq x y z
N MET A 1 -0.38 3.61 9.14
CA MET A 1 -1.20 2.69 9.95
C MET A 1 -2.09 1.98 8.98
N ASP A 2 -2.13 0.66 9.09
CA ASP A 2 -2.91 -0.19 8.20
C ASP A 2 -3.94 -0.94 9.03
N LEU A 3 -5.13 -1.14 8.46
CA LEU A 3 -6.25 -1.83 9.11
C LEU A 3 -6.61 -3.06 8.28
N ARG A 4 -6.71 -4.22 8.93
CA ARG A 4 -7.24 -5.46 8.32
C ARG A 4 -8.42 -5.97 9.14
N VAL A 5 -9.51 -6.32 8.46
CA VAL A 5 -10.63 -7.06 9.03
C VAL A 5 -10.81 -8.34 8.22
N THR A 6 -10.80 -9.48 8.91
CA THR A 6 -11.01 -10.79 8.30
C THR A 6 -12.23 -11.46 8.93
N ARG A 7 -13.06 -12.08 8.09
CA ARG A 7 -14.22 -12.87 8.51
C ARG A 7 -14.17 -14.24 7.88
N THR A 8 -14.26 -15.26 8.71
CA THR A 8 -14.25 -16.67 8.29
C THR A 8 -15.62 -17.30 8.52
N PHE A 9 -16.08 -18.08 7.54
CA PHE A 9 -17.34 -18.78 7.52
C PHE A 9 -17.09 -20.27 7.27
N GLN A 10 -17.69 -21.12 8.08
CA GLN A 10 -17.72 -22.57 7.84
C GLN A 10 -18.86 -22.86 6.85
N VAL A 11 -18.55 -23.41 5.68
CA VAL A 11 -19.52 -23.63 4.60
C VAL A 11 -19.41 -25.09 4.12
N GLY A 12 -20.34 -25.92 4.58
CA GLY A 12 -20.35 -27.36 4.25
C GLY A 12 -19.16 -28.08 4.87
N ARG A 13 -18.26 -28.61 4.01
CA ARG A 13 -16.99 -29.23 4.41
C ARG A 13 -15.78 -28.31 4.27
N GLY A 14 -15.97 -27.10 3.74
CA GLY A 14 -14.90 -26.14 3.48
C GLY A 14 -15.01 -24.88 4.35
N THR A 15 -13.99 -24.04 4.23
CA THR A 15 -13.90 -22.76 4.93
C THR A 15 -13.81 -21.61 3.91
N LEU A 16 -14.71 -20.64 4.01
CA LEU A 16 -14.66 -19.39 3.24
C LEU A 16 -14.11 -18.28 4.14
N SER A 17 -13.01 -17.63 3.74
CA SER A 17 -12.47 -16.46 4.43
C SER A 17 -12.56 -15.24 3.51
N ALA A 18 -13.12 -14.15 4.03
CA ALA A 18 -13.16 -12.86 3.38
C ALA A 18 -12.31 -11.87 4.17
N PHE A 19 -11.55 -11.01 3.49
CA PHE A 19 -10.78 -9.94 4.15
C PHE A 19 -10.97 -8.60 3.45
N LEU A 20 -10.81 -7.54 4.24
CA LEU A 20 -10.74 -6.14 3.82
C LEU A 20 -9.51 -5.50 4.48
N ASP A 21 -8.61 -4.99 3.66
CA ASP A 21 -7.44 -4.23 4.09
C ASP A 21 -7.58 -2.77 3.68
N ILE A 22 -7.14 -1.86 4.54
CA ILE A 22 -7.01 -0.43 4.26
C ILE A 22 -5.60 -0.02 4.64
N PHE A 23 -4.75 0.18 3.62
CA PHE A 23 -3.40 0.69 3.81
C PHE A 23 -3.41 2.21 3.94
N ASN A 24 -2.49 2.73 4.75
CA ASN A 24 -2.39 4.16 5.04
C ASN A 24 -3.75 4.75 5.46
N PHE A 25 -4.40 4.15 6.47
CA PHE A 25 -5.74 4.53 6.96
C PHE A 25 -5.89 6.01 7.28
N TYR A 26 -4.83 6.67 7.72
CA TYR A 26 -4.82 8.12 8.02
C TYR A 26 -4.48 9.00 6.81
N ASN A 27 -4.32 8.40 5.62
CA ASN A 27 -3.92 9.06 4.37
C ASN A 27 -2.74 10.03 4.55
N ARG A 28 -1.74 9.62 5.32
CA ARG A 28 -0.58 10.47 5.59
C ARG A 28 0.28 10.56 4.34
N GLU A 29 0.61 11.78 3.93
CA GLU A 29 1.66 12.02 2.95
C GLU A 29 3.01 11.75 3.61
N ASN A 30 3.53 10.56 3.39
CA ASN A 30 4.85 10.18 3.86
C ASN A 30 5.80 10.23 2.67
N LEU A 31 6.81 11.07 2.77
CA LEU A 31 7.87 11.11 1.78
C LEU A 31 8.65 9.78 1.83
N ARG A 32 8.61 9.03 0.72
CA ARG A 32 9.27 7.72 0.57
C ARG A 32 10.76 7.90 0.30
N SER A 33 11.10 8.80 -0.61
CA SER A 33 12.48 9.04 -1.02
C SER A 33 12.61 10.38 -1.74
N TYR A 34 13.83 10.91 -1.77
CA TYR A 34 14.21 11.94 -2.71
C TYR A 34 15.01 11.30 -3.84
N ALA A 35 14.70 11.67 -5.08
CA ALA A 35 15.54 11.32 -6.22
C ALA A 35 16.55 12.45 -6.44
N TYR A 36 17.81 12.07 -6.68
CA TYR A 36 18.89 13.00 -6.99
C TYR A 36 19.45 12.66 -8.36
N GLY A 37 19.75 13.69 -9.14
CA GLY A 37 20.42 13.58 -10.43
C GLY A 37 21.53 14.61 -10.55
N ILE A 38 22.25 14.54 -11.67
CA ILE A 38 23.22 15.55 -12.04
C ILE A 38 22.63 16.31 -13.23
N ASP A 39 22.56 17.63 -13.11
CA ASP A 39 22.30 18.49 -14.26
C ASP A 39 23.52 18.42 -15.20
N LEU A 40 23.32 17.86 -16.39
CA LEU A 40 24.38 17.65 -17.37
C LEU A 40 24.94 18.97 -17.95
N ALA A 41 24.21 20.08 -17.82
CA ALA A 41 24.67 21.39 -18.30
C ALA A 41 25.54 22.12 -17.27
N SER A 42 25.19 22.04 -15.98
CA SER A 42 25.91 22.75 -14.90
C SER A 42 26.81 21.87 -14.05
N GLY A 43 26.72 20.54 -14.17
CA GLY A 43 27.43 19.57 -13.35
C GLY A 43 26.99 19.54 -11.89
N ARG A 44 25.91 20.24 -11.54
CA ARG A 44 25.43 20.39 -10.16
C ARG A 44 24.42 19.30 -9.80
N PRO A 45 24.36 18.88 -8.52
CA PRO A 45 23.30 18.00 -8.06
C PRO A 45 21.96 18.72 -8.13
N ILE A 46 20.97 18.07 -8.73
CA ILE A 46 19.56 18.49 -8.72
C ILE A 46 18.75 17.49 -7.93
N GLN A 47 17.85 18.00 -7.10
CA GLN A 47 16.92 17.20 -6.32
C GLN A 47 15.57 17.21 -7.05
N PHE A 48 15.08 16.03 -7.42
CA PHE A 48 13.75 15.86 -7.95
C PHE A 48 12.72 15.86 -6.82
N ALA A 49 11.46 16.21 -7.16
CA ALA A 49 10.35 16.08 -6.23
C ALA A 49 10.34 14.66 -5.64
N GLY A 50 10.28 14.57 -4.31
CA GLY A 50 10.35 13.27 -3.65
C GLY A 50 9.12 12.42 -3.94
N GLU A 51 9.30 11.12 -4.03
CA GLU A 51 8.20 10.18 -4.14
C GLU A 51 7.46 10.13 -2.82
N THR A 52 6.13 10.19 -2.85
CA THR A 52 5.30 9.89 -1.70
C THR A 52 4.93 8.41 -1.66
N LEU A 53 4.73 7.86 -0.46
CA LEU A 53 4.13 6.54 -0.30
C LEU A 53 2.71 6.53 -0.87
N LEU A 54 2.21 5.32 -1.15
CA LEU A 54 0.84 5.14 -1.64
C LEU A 54 -0.17 5.87 -0.74
N PRO A 55 -1.20 6.50 -1.35
CA PRO A 55 -2.28 7.11 -0.61
C PRO A 55 -3.11 6.03 0.11
N ILE A 56 -4.20 6.42 0.76
CA ILE A 56 -5.14 5.45 1.30
C ILE A 56 -5.55 4.44 0.22
N LEU A 57 -5.30 3.15 0.48
CA LEU A 57 -5.50 2.09 -0.49
C LEU A 57 -6.36 0.97 0.14
N PRO A 58 -7.65 0.87 -0.23
CA PRO A 58 -8.46 -0.27 0.14
C PRO A 58 -8.15 -1.48 -0.76
N SER A 59 -8.10 -2.67 -0.18
CA SER A 59 -8.08 -3.94 -0.91
C SER A 59 -8.99 -4.96 -0.24
N PHE A 60 -9.56 -5.89 -1.01
CA PHE A 60 -10.40 -6.95 -0.49
C PHE A 60 -10.03 -8.28 -1.15
N GLY A 61 -10.36 -9.38 -0.49
CA GLY A 61 -10.15 -10.69 -1.08
C GLY A 61 -10.98 -11.79 -0.43
N LEU A 62 -11.01 -12.92 -1.13
CA LEU A 62 -11.73 -14.13 -0.76
C LEU A 62 -10.78 -15.31 -0.89
N THR A 63 -10.83 -16.22 0.08
CA THR A 63 -10.08 -17.48 0.09
C THR A 63 -11.04 -18.61 0.41
N TRP A 64 -10.96 -19.69 -0.36
CA TRP A 64 -11.76 -20.89 -0.18
C TRP A 64 -10.84 -22.09 0.04
N GLU A 65 -11.06 -22.81 1.14
CA GLU A 65 -10.32 -24.02 1.51
C GLU A 65 -11.29 -25.21 1.59
N PHE A 66 -10.91 -26.36 1.03
CA PHE A 66 -11.76 -27.55 0.86
C PHE A 66 -11.21 -28.79 1.58
#